data_AF-A0ABD2F8K4-F1
#
_entry.id   AF-A0ABD2F8K4-F1
#
_cell.length_a   1.000
_cell.length_b   1.000
_cell.length_c   1.000
_cell.angle_alpha   90.00
_cell.angle_beta   90.00
_cell.angle_gamma   90.00
#
_symmetry.space_group_name_H-M   'P 1'
#
loop_
_entity.id
_entity.type
_entity.pdbx_description
1 polymer ?
#
loop_
_entity_poly.entity_id
_entity_poly.type
_entity_poly.pdbx_seq_one_letter_code
_entity_poly.pdbx_strand_id
1 'polypeptide(L)'
;MKRSSALLLAALTTLCICGMATGGDNDDFFMDFLQTLLVGTPEELYEGPLGNYDVNEDAKAALTELKSCIDGLQPTHKEELVKLLVQVLGNQDDA
;
A
#
# COMPACT_ATOMS: atom_id res chain seq x y z
N MET A 1 15.67 14.68 -7.21
CA MET A 1 15.19 15.22 -5.93
C MET A 1 15.19 14.11 -4.89
N LYS A 2 15.78 14.33 -3.70
CA LYS A 2 16.04 13.30 -2.67
C LYS A 2 15.02 13.38 -1.52
N ARG A 3 13.74 13.56 -1.86
CA ARG A 3 12.62 13.66 -0.89
C ARG A 3 11.74 12.40 -0.84
N SER A 4 11.88 11.49 -1.80
CA SER A 4 10.96 10.35 -1.96
C SER A 4 11.12 9.28 -0.88
N SER A 5 12.35 8.92 -0.50
CA SER A 5 12.58 7.72 0.33
C SER A 5 12.10 7.85 1.77
N ALA A 6 12.25 9.01 2.41
CA ALA A 6 11.81 9.21 3.79
C ALA A 6 10.28 9.29 3.90
N LEU A 7 9.62 9.89 2.91
CA LEU A 7 8.15 9.96 2.83
C LEU A 7 7.55 8.58 2.54
N LEU A 8 8.14 7.82 1.62
CA LEU A 8 7.76 6.43 1.35
C LEU A 8 7.88 5.57 2.60
N LEU A 9 9.02 5.64 3.30
CA LEU A 9 9.23 4.89 4.53
C LEU A 9 8.22 5.27 5.60
N ALA A 10 7.98 6.57 5.81
CA ALA A 10 7.00 7.05 6.78
C ALA A 10 5.57 6.59 6.43
N ALA A 11 5.17 6.66 5.16
CA ALA A 11 3.89 6.19 4.68
C ALA A 11 3.75 4.67 4.87
N LEU A 12 4.77 3.89 4.50
CA LEU A 12 4.78 2.44 4.68
C LEU A 12 4.69 2.05 6.16
N THR A 13 5.49 2.69 7.03
CA THR A 13 5.43 2.41 8.47
C THR A 13 4.09 2.79 9.07
N THR A 14 3.48 3.89 8.64
CA THR A 14 2.17 4.30 9.12
C THR A 14 1.10 3.31 8.67
N LEU A 15 1.11 2.91 7.40
CA LEU A 15 0.21 1.89 6.87
C LEU A 15 0.32 0.58 7.66
N CYS A 16 1.53 0.06 7.86
CA CYS A 16 1.75 -1.19 8.59
C CYS A 16 1.30 -1.11 10.07
N ILE A 17 1.50 0.02 10.74
CA ILE A 17 1.05 0.21 12.13
C ILE A 17 -0.48 0.32 12.21
N CYS A 18 -1.11 0.97 11.22
CA CYS A 18 -2.56 1.10 11.14
C CYS A 18 -3.26 -0.23 10.86
N GLY A 19 -2.71 -1.07 9.96
CA GLY A 19 -3.25 -2.40 9.67
C GLY A 19 -3.22 -3.33 10.88
N MET A 20 -2.11 -3.34 11.64
CA MET A 20 -1.97 -4.19 12.83
C MET A 20 -2.89 -3.80 14.01
N ALA A 21 -3.38 -2.56 14.06
CA ALA A 21 -4.22 -2.09 15.16
C ALA A 21 -5.68 -2.53 15.04
N THR A 22 -6.11 -2.98 13.86
CA THR A 22 -7.48 -3.36 13.54
C THR A 22 -7.62 -4.87 13.40
N GLY A 23 -7.31 -5.62 14.47
CA GLY A 23 -7.41 -7.08 14.46
C GLY A 23 -8.85 -7.56 14.20
N GLY A 24 -9.04 -8.29 13.10
CA GLY A 24 -10.31 -8.89 12.68
C GLY A 24 -10.87 -8.21 11.41
N ASP A 25 -10.94 -8.97 10.31
CA ASP A 25 -11.49 -8.64 8.99
C ASP A 25 -10.82 -7.52 8.17
N ASN A 26 -9.96 -6.69 8.78
CA ASN A 26 -9.25 -5.62 8.07
C ASN A 26 -7.91 -6.04 7.45
N ASP A 27 -7.42 -7.24 7.77
CA ASP A 27 -6.14 -7.74 7.26
C ASP A 27 -6.22 -8.02 5.75
N ASP A 28 -7.28 -8.70 5.28
CA ASP A 28 -7.49 -8.98 3.85
C ASP A 28 -7.65 -7.68 3.05
N PHE A 29 -8.45 -6.72 3.54
CA PHE A 29 -8.58 -5.41 2.93
C PHE A 29 -7.23 -4.67 2.85
N PHE A 30 -6.50 -4.64 3.97
CA PHE A 30 -5.24 -3.93 4.04
C PHE A 30 -4.19 -4.54 3.11
N MET A 31 -4.20 -5.86 2.97
CA MET A 31 -3.33 -6.58 2.05
C MET A 31 -3.69 -6.34 0.59
N ASP A 32 -4.98 -6.39 0.22
CA ASP A 32 -5.44 -6.04 -1.13
C ASP A 32 -5.13 -4.57 -1.47
N PHE A 33 -5.28 -3.67 -0.50
CA PHE A 33 -4.87 -2.27 -0.62
C PHE A 33 -3.36 -2.15 -0.88
N LEU A 34 -2.51 -2.78 -0.07
CA LEU A 34 -1.07 -2.73 -0.23
C LEU A 34 -0.61 -3.35 -1.56
N GLN A 35 -1.20 -4.48 -1.96
CA GLN A 35 -0.89 -5.13 -3.22
C GLN A 35 -1.23 -4.22 -4.40
N THR A 36 -2.46 -3.70 -4.43
CA THR A 36 -2.91 -2.78 -5.49
C THR A 36 -2.08 -1.49 -5.50
N LEU A 37 -1.67 -0.98 -4.33
CA LEU A 37 -0.80 0.18 -4.22
C LEU A 37 0.60 -0.07 -4.80
N LEU A 38 1.16 -1.25 -4.61
CA LEU A 38 2.47 -1.61 -5.12
C LEU A 38 2.44 -1.87 -6.63
N VAL A 39 1.52 -2.70 -7.13
CA VAL A 39 1.57 -3.18 -8.53
C VAL A 39 0.51 -2.59 -9.45
N GLY A 40 -0.59 -2.06 -8.92
CA GLY A 40 -1.72 -1.54 -9.69
C GLY A 40 -1.66 -0.04 -10.01
N THR A 41 -2.81 0.55 -10.34
CA THR A 41 -3.00 1.98 -10.61
C THR A 41 -3.83 2.68 -9.51
N PRO A 42 -3.81 4.02 -9.45
CA PRO A 42 -4.75 4.76 -8.61
C PRO A 42 -6.21 4.43 -8.89
N GLU A 43 -6.60 4.26 -10.16
CA GLU A 43 -7.97 3.85 -10.51
C GLU A 43 -8.33 2.47 -9.94
N GLU A 44 -7.43 1.49 -10.04
CA GLU A 44 -7.65 0.15 -9.47
C GLU A 44 -7.79 0.19 -7.94
N LEU A 45 -7.10 1.11 -7.25
CA LEU A 45 -7.30 1.33 -5.82
C LEU A 45 -8.72 1.83 -5.51
N TYR A 46 -9.26 2.74 -6.33
CA TYR A 46 -10.61 3.29 -6.15
C TYR A 46 -11.72 2.34 -6.58
N GLU A 47 -11.51 1.53 -7.62
CA GLU A 47 -12.49 0.55 -8.08
C GLU A 47 -12.47 -0.74 -7.23
N GLY A 48 -11.33 -1.06 -6.63
CA GLY A 48 -11.14 -2.24 -5.78
C GLY A 48 -11.25 -1.91 -4.29
N PRO A 49 -10.13 -1.94 -3.54
CA PRO A 49 -10.15 -1.89 -2.08
C PRO A 49 -10.85 -0.64 -1.53
N LEU A 50 -10.66 0.53 -2.16
CA LEU A 50 -11.28 1.77 -1.71
C LEU A 50 -12.71 1.99 -2.26
N GLY A 51 -13.26 1.09 -3.06
CA GLY A 51 -14.53 1.30 -3.76
C GLY A 51 -15.76 1.46 -2.86
N ASN A 52 -15.68 0.98 -1.63
CA ASN A 52 -16.73 1.16 -0.61
C ASN A 52 -16.58 2.46 0.20
N TYR A 53 -15.54 3.26 -0.06
CA TYR A 53 -15.22 4.46 0.70
C TYR A 53 -15.48 5.72 -0.12
N ASP A 54 -16.07 6.73 0.52
CA ASP A 54 -16.16 8.08 -0.04
C ASP A 54 -14.82 8.82 0.13
N VAL A 55 -13.88 8.52 -0.77
CA VAL A 55 -12.54 9.11 -0.77
C VAL A 55 -12.63 10.55 -1.29
N ASN A 56 -12.37 11.52 -0.42
CA ASN A 56 -12.37 12.93 -0.81
C ASN A 56 -11.19 13.31 -1.74
N GLU A 57 -11.29 14.46 -2.40
CA GLU A 57 -10.32 14.90 -3.41
C GLU A 57 -8.89 15.09 -2.87
N ASP A 58 -8.75 15.56 -1.63
CA ASP A 58 -7.43 15.72 -1.00
C ASP A 58 -6.77 14.37 -0.75
N ALA A 59 -7.56 13.37 -0.32
CA ALA A 59 -7.08 12.00 -0.15
C ALA A 59 -6.70 11.37 -1.49
N LYS A 60 -7.45 11.64 -2.57
CA LYS A 60 -7.07 11.19 -3.92
C LYS A 60 -5.75 11.81 -4.40
N ALA A 61 -5.57 13.11 -4.17
CA ALA A 61 -4.34 13.81 -4.51
C ALA A 61 -3.14 13.24 -3.73
N ALA A 62 -3.30 13.01 -2.43
CA ALA A 62 -2.28 12.39 -1.59
C ALA A 62 -1.92 10.96 -2.06
N LEU A 63 -2.92 10.15 -2.42
CA LEU A 63 -2.70 8.79 -2.92
C LEU A 63 -1.96 8.79 -4.27
N THR A 64 -2.27 9.74 -5.14
CA THR A 64 -1.59 9.92 -6.43
C THR A 64 -0.12 10.28 -6.23
N GLU A 65 0.20 11.17 -5.28
CA GLU A 65 1.59 11.51 -4.96
C GLU A 65 2.34 10.32 -4.36
N LEU A 66 1.72 9.57 -3.44
CA LEU A 66 2.28 8.35 -2.89
C LEU A 66 2.57 7.32 -4.00
N LYS A 67 1.64 7.13 -4.94
CA LYS A 67 1.82 6.21 -6.05
C LYS A 67 2.97 6.63 -6.98
N SER A 68 3.08 7.92 -7.27
CA SER A 68 4.21 8.48 -8.02
C SER A 68 5.56 8.21 -7.34
N CYS A 69 5.61 8.29 -6.00
CA CYS A 69 6.79 7.90 -5.25
C CYS A 69 7.15 6.42 -5.43
N ILE A 70 6.15 5.52 -5.37
CA ILE A 70 6.32 4.07 -5.56
C ILE A 70 6.77 3.76 -6.99
N ASP A 71 6.16 4.37 -8.00
CA ASP A 71 6.52 4.14 -9.41
C ASP A 71 7.89 4.73 -9.77
N GLY A 72 8.38 5.70 -8.99
CA GLY A 72 9.75 6.21 -9.08
C GLY A 72 10.82 5.31 -8.44
N LEU A 73 10.44 4.19 -7.81
CA LEU A 73 11.41 3.24 -7.26
C LEU A 73 12.16 2.50 -8.37
N GLN A 74 13.40 2.08 -8.07
CA GLN A 74 14.10 1.15 -8.97
C GLN A 74 13.30 -0.16 -9.07
N PRO A 75 13.20 -0.78 -10.26
CA PRO A 75 12.43 -2.00 -10.46
C PRO A 75 12.76 -3.10 -9.43
N THR A 76 14.04 -3.28 -9.11
CA THR A 76 14.50 -4.26 -8.11
C THR A 76 13.97 -3.97 -6.71
N HIS A 77 13.90 -2.70 -6.28
CA HIS A 77 13.34 -2.38 -4.97
C HIS A 77 11.82 -2.62 -4.92
N LYS A 78 11.13 -2.33 -6.02
CA LYS A 78 9.69 -2.61 -6.15
C LYS A 78 9.43 -4.12 -6.07
N GLU A 79 10.24 -4.93 -6.74
CA GLU A 79 10.18 -6.39 -6.69
C GLU A 79 10.41 -6.94 -5.27
N GLU A 80 11.42 -6.44 -4.55
CA GLU A 80 11.69 -6.86 -3.17
C GLU A 80 10.57 -6.46 -2.20
N LEU A 81 9.91 -5.31 -2.40
CA LEU A 81 8.72 -4.94 -1.61
C LEU A 81 7.54 -5.88 -1.85
N VAL A 82 7.34 -6.33 -3.09
CA VAL A 82 6.31 -7.33 -3.42
C VAL A 82 6.64 -8.68 -2.78
N LYS A 83 7.90 -9.13 -2.84
CA LYS A 83 8.33 -10.38 -2.17
C LYS A 83 8.11 -10.32 -0.66
N LEU A 84 8.41 -9.17 -0.05
CA LEU A 84 8.15 -8.97 1.37
C LEU A 84 6.66 -9.07 1.68
N LEU A 85 5.79 -8.44 0.89
CA LEU A 85 4.34 -8.54 1.06
C LEU A 85 3.85 -10.01 0.98
N VAL A 86 4.34 -10.77 -0.01
CA VAL A 86 4.03 -12.20 -0.15
C VAL A 86 4.51 -13.01 1.05
N GLN A 87 5.66 -12.68 1.65
CA GLN A 87 6.12 -13.34 2.87
C GLN A 87 5.25 -13.02 4.08
N VAL A 88 4.76 -11.78 4.21
CA VAL A 88 3.84 -11.42 5.29
C VAL A 88 2.51 -12.16 5.12
N LEU A 89 2.02 -12.29 3.89
CA LEU A 89 0.80 -13.03 3.53
C LEU A 89 0.93 -14.55 3.73
N GLY A 90 1.98 -15.16 3.18
CA GLY A 90 2.18 -16.61 3.20
C GLY A 90 2.46 -17.20 4.59
N ASN A 91 2.76 -16.36 5.58
CA ASN A 91 2.92 -16.79 6.97
C ASN A 91 1.60 -16.72 7.79
N GLN A 92 0.49 -16.22 7.22
CA GLN A 92 -0.81 -16.21 7.90
C GLN A 92 -1.54 -17.56 7.83
N ASP A 93 -1.16 -18.47 6.92
CA ASP A 93 -1.78 -19.79 6.75
C ASP A 93 -1.31 -20.86 7.78
N ASP A 94 -0.33 -20.54 8.63
CA ASP A 94 0.30 -21.49 9.58
C ASP A 94 -0.08 -21.24 11.07
N ALA A 95 -1.16 -20.50 11.37
CA ALA A 95 -1.59 -20.18 12.75
C ALA A 95 -2.99 -20.72 13.11
#